data_AF-A0A7W6X8W1-F1
#
_entry.id   AF-A0A7W6X8W1-F1
#
_cell.length_a   1.000
_cell.length_b   1.000
_cell.length_c   1.000
_cell.angle_alpha   90.00
_cell.angle_beta   90.00
_cell.angle_gamma   90.00
#
_symmetry.space_group_name_H-M   'P 1'
#
loop_
_entity.id
_entity.type
_entity.pdbx_description
1 polymer ?
#
loop_
_entity_poly.entity_id
_entity_poly.type
_entity_poly.pdbx_seq_one_letter_code
_entity_poly.pdbx_strand_id
1 'polypeptide(L)'
;MTDFDCFSWFGTTMSYSKRNVVPMGTIVARRRKDGTTGYTAQVLKKRGGKVVLREAQTFDRRAAADSWIKKRETELSVPGAIERAGSKRVTLAQAIDRYVDESIKKIGRTKAQVLKSIKEYDIANMDCEKIGSDDIVAFAKELGADGSRTPATVANYLSHLGAVFAVAAPAWKYPLNPQAMADAFAVTGRLGLTGKSKQRTRRPTLDELDLIMAHFGDRTRRRRESSPMDRITAFAIFSTRRQEEITRIEWADFDETHSRVLVRDMSIQARRSATTHGATCPRRHLPS
;
A
#
# COMPACT_ATOMS: atom_id res chain seq x y z
N MET A 1 22.84 -69.00 2.50
CA MET A 1 22.25 -70.13 3.24
C MET A 1 22.95 -70.15 4.58
N THR A 2 22.17 -70.08 5.68
CA THR A 2 22.52 -70.11 7.12
C THR A 2 23.44 -68.98 7.62
N ASP A 3 23.16 -68.21 8.67
CA ASP A 3 22.10 -68.14 9.67
C ASP A 3 22.15 -66.70 10.24
N PHE A 4 21.04 -65.94 10.21
CA PHE A 4 20.28 -65.51 11.39
C PHE A 4 21.05 -65.47 12.71
N ASP A 5 21.40 -64.26 13.14
CA ASP A 5 21.64 -63.99 14.55
C ASP A 5 20.97 -62.68 14.99
N CYS A 6 20.47 -62.77 16.22
CA CYS A 6 19.39 -62.00 16.78
C CYS A 6 19.92 -60.72 17.44
N PHE A 7 19.51 -59.54 16.99
CA PHE A 7 19.76 -58.28 17.71
C PHE A 7 18.46 -57.52 18.01
N SER A 8 18.00 -57.80 19.22
CA SER A 8 17.13 -56.97 20.06
C SER A 8 17.34 -55.46 19.82
N TRP A 9 16.32 -54.80 19.27
CA TRP A 9 16.25 -53.35 19.19
C TRP A 9 15.47 -52.85 20.42
N PHE A 10 16.22 -52.43 21.44
CA PHE A 10 15.66 -51.76 22.62
C PHE A 10 14.97 -50.45 22.20
N GLY A 11 13.65 -50.42 22.31
CA GLY A 11 12.84 -49.22 22.15
C GLY A 11 13.16 -48.19 23.23
N THR A 12 13.90 -47.15 22.85
CA THR A 12 14.01 -45.93 23.67
C THR A 12 12.80 -45.06 23.37
N THR A 13 11.75 -45.19 24.18
CA THR A 13 10.63 -44.26 24.20
C THR A 13 11.13 -42.91 24.73
N MET A 14 11.45 -42.02 23.80
CA MET A 14 11.78 -40.63 24.08
C MET A 14 10.55 -39.94 24.66
N SER A 15 10.47 -39.91 25.99
CA SER A 15 9.41 -39.27 26.76
C SER A 15 9.48 -37.75 26.52
N TYR A 16 8.62 -37.26 25.61
CA TYR A 16 8.44 -35.83 25.42
C TYR A 16 7.72 -35.29 26.65
N SER A 17 8.48 -34.71 27.58
CA SER A 17 7.99 -33.94 28.71
C SER A 17 7.03 -32.86 28.20
N LYS A 18 5.73 -33.14 28.28
CA LYS A 18 4.68 -32.13 28.18
C LYS A 18 4.93 -31.16 29.33
N ARG A 19 5.59 -30.03 29.05
CA ARG A 19 5.63 -28.90 29.98
C ARG A 19 4.18 -28.50 30.24
N ASN A 20 3.69 -28.85 31.42
CA ASN A 20 2.36 -28.48 31.91
C ASN A 20 2.18 -26.97 31.75
N VAL A 21 1.30 -26.58 30.83
CA VAL A 21 0.73 -25.24 30.79
C VAL A 21 -0.36 -25.26 31.85
N VAL A 22 -0.04 -24.77 33.06
CA VAL A 22 -1.01 -24.67 34.16
C VAL A 22 -1.89 -23.45 33.90
N PRO A 23 -3.21 -23.58 33.66
CA PRO A 23 -4.11 -22.45 33.57
C PRO A 23 -4.36 -21.90 34.99
N MET A 24 -4.14 -20.60 35.18
CA MET A 24 -4.24 -19.95 36.49
C MET A 24 -5.24 -18.79 36.46
N GLY A 25 -6.44 -19.04 35.91
CA GLY A 25 -7.57 -18.13 36.07
C GLY A 25 -7.94 -18.01 37.55
N THR A 26 -7.72 -16.85 38.16
CA THR A 26 -8.00 -16.61 39.59
C THR A 26 -9.17 -15.64 39.73
N ILE A 27 -10.15 -15.98 40.57
CA ILE A 27 -11.27 -15.07 40.89
C ILE A 27 -11.04 -14.50 42.30
N VAL A 28 -10.91 -13.19 42.40
CA VAL A 28 -10.77 -12.47 43.68
C VAL A 28 -12.09 -11.75 43.98
N ALA A 29 -12.74 -12.12 45.09
CA ALA A 29 -13.93 -11.42 45.57
C ALA A 29 -13.52 -10.23 46.45
N ARG A 30 -14.05 -9.04 46.16
CA ARG A 30 -13.84 -7.83 46.99
C ARG A 30 -15.19 -7.19 47.30
N ARG A 31 -15.41 -6.86 48.57
CA ARG A 31 -16.57 -6.09 49.03
C ARG A 31 -16.37 -4.62 48.66
N ARG A 32 -17.31 -4.03 47.92
CA ARG A 32 -17.29 -2.61 47.54
C ARG A 32 -17.78 -1.73 48.70
N LYS A 33 -17.50 -0.43 48.61
CA LYS A 33 -17.91 0.57 49.61
C LYS A 33 -19.44 0.62 49.80
N ASP A 34 -20.18 0.25 48.75
CA ASP A 34 -21.66 0.19 48.72
C ASP A 34 -22.25 -1.15 49.23
N GLY A 35 -21.44 -2.01 49.86
CA GLY A 35 -21.89 -3.29 50.45
C GLY A 35 -22.04 -4.46 49.47
N THR A 36 -22.04 -4.21 48.15
CA THR A 36 -22.08 -5.23 47.10
C THR A 36 -20.73 -5.97 46.95
N THR A 37 -20.77 -7.24 46.53
CA THR A 37 -19.55 -8.04 46.29
C THR A 37 -19.20 -8.03 44.81
N GLY A 38 -18.04 -7.49 44.45
CA GLY A 38 -17.49 -7.56 43.11
C GLY A 38 -16.52 -8.74 42.97
N TYR A 39 -16.61 -9.48 41.85
CA TYR A 39 -15.74 -10.60 41.51
C TYR A 39 -14.77 -10.16 40.42
N THR A 40 -13.48 -10.05 40.74
CA THR A 40 -12.42 -9.75 39.76
C THR A 40 -11.86 -11.07 39.24
N ALA A 41 -12.12 -11.39 37.99
CA ALA A 41 -11.45 -12.47 37.28
C ALA A 41 -10.09 -11.97 36.78
N GLN A 42 -9.03 -12.75 37.00
CA GLN A 42 -7.68 -12.49 36.52
C GLN A 42 -7.19 -13.69 35.71
N VAL A 43 -6.79 -13.46 34.47
CA VAL A 43 -6.18 -14.47 33.60
C VAL A 43 -4.70 -14.11 33.42
N LEU A 44 -3.82 -15.02 33.80
CA LEU A 44 -2.38 -14.83 33.74
C LEU A 44 -1.75 -16.00 32.98
N LYS A 45 -1.13 -15.72 31.83
CA LYS A 45 -0.49 -16.74 30.99
C LYS A 45 1.01 -16.52 30.95
N LYS A 46 1.77 -17.51 31.44
CA LYS A 46 3.24 -17.53 31.45
C LYS A 46 3.74 -18.45 30.32
N ARG A 47 4.69 -17.98 29.50
CA ARG A 47 5.41 -18.80 28.51
C ARG A 47 6.90 -18.67 28.79
N GLY A 48 7.58 -19.77 29.10
CA GLY A 48 9.02 -19.77 29.41
C GLY A 48 9.40 -18.93 30.65
N GLY A 49 8.58 -18.93 31.69
CA GLY A 49 8.84 -18.19 32.94
C GLY A 49 8.51 -16.69 32.91
N LYS A 50 8.24 -16.10 31.73
CA LYS A 50 7.83 -14.69 31.58
C LYS A 50 6.31 -14.57 31.45
N VAL A 51 5.73 -13.55 32.08
CA VAL A 51 4.30 -13.21 31.95
C VAL A 51 4.09 -12.59 30.57
N VAL A 52 3.36 -13.29 29.69
CA VAL A 52 3.11 -12.84 28.31
C VAL A 52 1.82 -12.02 28.21
N LEU A 53 0.82 -12.37 29.04
CA LEU A 53 -0.47 -11.69 29.05
C LEU A 53 -1.02 -11.67 30.47
N ARG A 54 -1.48 -10.50 30.91
CA ARG A 54 -2.19 -10.29 32.18
C ARG A 54 -3.44 -9.48 31.88
N GLU A 55 -4.60 -10.10 32.02
CA GLU A 55 -5.90 -9.45 31.87
C GLU A 55 -6.70 -9.63 33.16
N ALA A 56 -7.40 -8.56 33.56
CA ALA A 56 -8.29 -8.59 34.71
C ALA A 56 -9.60 -7.90 34.37
N GLN A 57 -10.73 -8.52 34.68
CA GLN A 57 -12.05 -7.94 34.50
C GLN A 57 -12.91 -8.18 35.75
N THR A 58 -13.66 -7.15 36.14
CA THR A 58 -14.53 -7.21 37.34
C THR A 58 -15.98 -7.39 36.92
N PHE A 59 -16.68 -8.32 37.58
CA PHE A 59 -18.08 -8.66 37.36
C PHE A 59 -18.86 -8.63 38.67
N ASP A 60 -20.17 -8.42 38.59
CA ASP A 60 -21.03 -8.41 39.80
C ASP A 60 -21.47 -9.82 40.22
N ARG A 61 -21.37 -10.82 39.33
CA ARG A 61 -21.72 -12.23 39.61
C ARG A 61 -20.51 -13.15 39.42
N ARG A 62 -20.31 -14.08 40.34
CA ARG A 62 -19.24 -15.10 40.27
C ARG A 62 -19.35 -15.98 39.02
N ALA A 63 -20.56 -16.37 38.64
CA ALA A 63 -20.80 -17.19 37.44
C ALA A 63 -20.39 -16.46 36.14
N ALA A 64 -20.54 -15.13 36.08
CA ALA A 64 -20.09 -14.34 34.93
C ALA A 64 -18.57 -14.21 34.87
N ALA A 65 -17.90 -14.12 36.03
CA ALA A 65 -16.45 -14.16 36.11
C ALA A 65 -15.88 -15.52 35.66
N ASP A 66 -16.52 -16.63 36.04
CA ASP A 66 -16.11 -17.98 35.65
C ASP A 66 -16.31 -18.25 34.14
N SER A 67 -17.45 -17.85 33.58
CA SER A 67 -17.71 -17.98 32.14
C SER A 67 -16.78 -17.11 31.30
N TRP A 68 -16.42 -15.92 31.79
CA TRP A 68 -15.44 -15.06 31.14
C TRP A 68 -14.04 -15.69 31.12
N ILE A 69 -13.58 -16.27 32.24
CA ILE A 69 -12.30 -16.99 32.29
C ILE A 69 -12.31 -18.14 31.29
N LYS A 70 -13.34 -18.99 31.28
CA LYS A 70 -13.46 -20.12 30.34
C LYS A 70 -13.45 -19.67 28.88
N LYS A 71 -14.17 -18.60 28.55
CA LYS A 71 -14.21 -18.04 27.20
C LYS A 71 -12.83 -17.51 26.80
N ARG A 72 -12.16 -16.79 27.70
CA ARG A 72 -10.85 -16.22 27.42
C ARG A 72 -9.75 -17.28 27.35
N GLU A 73 -9.81 -18.32 28.16
CA GLU A 73 -8.92 -19.49 28.07
C GLU A 73 -9.12 -20.24 26.75
N THR A 74 -10.35 -20.39 26.28
CA THR A 74 -10.67 -20.99 24.97
C THR A 74 -10.11 -20.14 23.82
N GLU A 75 -10.30 -18.83 23.86
CA GLU A 75 -9.72 -17.89 22.88
C GLU A 75 -8.18 -17.94 22.89
N LEU A 76 -7.56 -18.01 24.07
CA LEU A 76 -6.11 -18.09 24.25
C LEU A 76 -5.52 -19.50 24.00
N SER A 77 -6.37 -20.52 23.87
CA SER A 77 -5.99 -21.90 23.53
C SER A 77 -5.73 -22.05 22.02
N VAL A 78 -6.33 -21.19 21.20
CA VAL A 78 -6.12 -21.18 19.74
C VAL A 78 -4.64 -20.87 19.44
N PRO A 79 -3.93 -21.72 18.67
CA PRO A 79 -2.55 -21.45 18.28
C PRO A 79 -2.45 -20.08 17.58
N GLY A 80 -1.54 -19.23 18.06
CA GLY A 80 -1.35 -17.85 17.56
C GLY A 80 -2.22 -16.76 18.22
N ALA A 81 -3.17 -17.09 19.11
CA ALA A 81 -3.96 -16.07 19.82
C ALA A 81 -3.15 -15.27 20.87
N ILE A 82 -2.14 -15.90 21.46
CA ILE A 82 -1.25 -15.28 22.45
C ILE A 82 -0.30 -14.28 21.77
N GLU A 83 0.16 -14.59 20.55
CA GLU A 83 0.99 -13.68 19.75
C GLU A 83 0.15 -12.49 19.26
N ARG A 84 -1.10 -12.72 18.86
CA ARG A 84 -2.05 -11.64 18.54
C ARG A 84 -2.33 -10.73 19.75
N ALA A 85 -2.59 -11.29 20.93
CA ALA A 85 -2.89 -10.51 22.14
C ALA A 85 -1.67 -9.75 22.70
N GLY A 86 -0.45 -10.25 22.48
CA GLY A 86 0.80 -9.61 22.92
C GLY A 86 1.45 -8.70 21.88
N SER A 87 0.93 -8.66 20.64
CA SER A 87 1.45 -7.78 19.60
C SER A 87 1.13 -6.33 19.97
N LYS A 88 2.14 -5.47 19.98
CA LYS A 88 1.93 -4.01 20.06
C LYS A 88 0.87 -3.64 19.03
N ARG A 89 -0.14 -2.87 19.44
CA ARG A 89 -1.12 -2.31 18.50
C ARG A 89 -0.37 -1.44 17.50
N VAL A 90 -0.25 -1.94 16.28
CA VAL A 90 0.38 -1.22 15.18
C VAL A 90 -0.74 -0.58 14.37
N THR A 91 -0.60 0.71 14.10
CA THR A 91 -1.55 1.44 13.27
C THR A 91 -1.17 1.35 11.80
N LEU A 92 -2.13 1.60 10.91
CA LEU A 92 -1.84 1.64 9.47
C LEU A 92 -0.80 2.71 9.13
N ALA A 93 -0.82 3.87 9.79
CA ALA A 93 0.18 4.93 9.61
C ALA A 93 1.61 4.40 9.87
N GLN A 94 1.80 3.62 10.93
CA GLN A 94 3.09 3.02 11.25
C GLN A 94 3.51 1.97 10.22
N ALA A 95 2.56 1.19 9.71
CA ALA A 95 2.83 0.24 8.62
C ALA A 95 3.23 0.96 7.32
N ILE A 96 2.63 2.12 7.03
CA ILE A 96 2.99 2.96 5.89
C ILE A 96 4.39 3.56 6.07
N ASP A 97 4.70 4.10 7.24
CA ASP A 97 6.03 4.67 7.52
C ASP A 97 7.12 3.62 7.37
N ARG A 98 6.90 2.44 7.96
CA ARG A 98 7.81 1.31 7.83
C ARG A 98 7.97 0.86 6.38
N TYR A 99 6.91 0.88 5.59
CA TYR A 99 6.97 0.57 4.16
C TYR A 99 7.85 1.55 3.38
N VAL A 100 7.76 2.84 3.72
CA VAL A 100 8.53 3.90 3.07
C VAL A 100 10.00 3.81 3.47
N ASP A 101 10.28 3.58 4.75
CA ASP A 101 11.65 3.53 5.29
C ASP A 101 12.43 2.28 4.86
N GLU A 102 11.80 1.10 4.82
CA GLU A 102 12.46 -0.15 4.43
C GLU A 102 12.59 -0.33 2.91
N SER A 103 12.03 0.60 2.11
CA SER A 103 12.07 0.48 0.65
C SER A 103 13.46 0.80 0.09
N ILE A 104 14.26 -0.24 -0.14
CA ILE A 104 15.54 -0.12 -0.86
C ILE A 104 15.32 0.39 -2.29
N LYS A 105 14.18 0.05 -2.90
CA LYS A 105 13.81 0.55 -4.23
C LYS A 105 13.28 1.98 -4.10
N LYS A 106 13.81 2.89 -4.93
CA LYS A 106 13.33 4.28 -4.99
C LYS A 106 11.81 4.31 -5.22
N ILE A 107 11.07 4.74 -4.20
CA ILE A 107 9.64 4.94 -4.31
C ILE A 107 9.39 6.10 -5.29
N GLY A 108 8.57 5.86 -6.31
CA GLY A 108 8.19 6.90 -7.26
C GLY A 108 7.46 8.05 -6.55
N ARG A 109 7.71 9.29 -7.00
CA ARG A 109 7.15 10.52 -6.39
C ARG A 109 5.65 10.43 -6.13
N THR A 110 4.89 9.93 -7.09
CA THR A 110 3.43 9.76 -6.98
C THR A 110 3.05 8.83 -5.84
N LYS A 111 3.73 7.68 -5.71
CA LYS A 111 3.44 6.70 -4.65
C LYS A 111 3.75 7.26 -3.26
N ALA A 112 4.88 7.94 -3.10
CA ALA A 112 5.25 8.58 -1.84
C ALA A 112 4.24 9.67 -1.44
N GLN A 113 3.83 10.52 -2.38
CA GLN A 113 2.82 11.55 -2.13
C GLN A 113 1.49 10.94 -1.71
N VAL A 114 1.01 9.91 -2.41
CA VAL A 114 -0.24 9.24 -2.09
C VAL A 114 -0.20 8.59 -0.71
N LEU A 115 0.88 7.86 -0.39
CA LEU A 115 1.05 7.25 0.93
C LEU A 115 1.09 8.31 2.04
N LYS A 116 1.75 9.45 1.81
CA LYS A 116 1.74 10.58 2.73
C LYS A 116 0.33 11.14 2.92
N SER A 117 -0.43 11.34 1.85
CA SER A 117 -1.81 11.82 1.93
C SER A 117 -2.73 10.84 2.65
N ILE A 118 -2.55 9.52 2.48
CA ILE A 118 -3.35 8.50 3.19
C ILE A 118 -3.21 8.66 4.71
N LYS A 119 -2.04 9.10 5.21
CA LYS A 119 -1.82 9.32 6.65
C LYS A 119 -2.65 10.44 7.26
N GLU A 120 -3.21 11.32 6.44
CA GLU A 120 -4.06 12.44 6.90
C GLU A 120 -5.50 11.99 7.17
N TYR A 121 -5.87 10.77 6.78
CA TYR A 121 -7.21 10.20 6.95
C TYR A 121 -7.33 9.34 8.21
N ASP A 122 -8.55 9.21 8.73
CA ASP A 122 -8.83 8.45 9.95
C ASP A 122 -8.45 6.97 9.87
N ILE A 123 -8.56 6.38 8.67
CA ILE A 123 -8.15 4.99 8.41
C ILE A 123 -6.67 4.74 8.78
N ALA A 124 -5.81 5.76 8.70
CA ALA A 124 -4.40 5.62 9.05
C ALA A 124 -4.17 5.45 10.56
N ASN A 125 -5.07 5.98 11.38
CA ASN A 125 -4.99 5.88 12.85
C ASN A 125 -5.60 4.58 13.39
N MET A 126 -6.28 3.81 12.55
CA MET A 126 -6.88 2.53 12.93
C MET A 126 -5.82 1.45 13.18
N ASP A 127 -6.12 0.58 14.14
CA ASP A 127 -5.34 -0.63 14.42
C ASP A 127 -5.36 -1.55 13.19
N CYS A 128 -4.20 -2.04 12.74
CA CYS A 128 -4.11 -2.93 11.57
C CYS A 128 -5.03 -4.15 11.65
N GLU A 129 -5.31 -4.66 12.85
CA GLU A 129 -6.17 -5.84 13.06
C GLU A 129 -7.65 -5.55 12.80
N LYS A 130 -8.08 -4.30 12.95
CA LYS A 130 -9.47 -3.90 12.82
C LYS A 130 -9.85 -3.49 11.41
N ILE A 131 -8.86 -3.25 10.54
CA ILE A 131 -9.11 -2.71 9.20
C ILE A 131 -9.72 -3.81 8.33
N GLY A 132 -11.00 -3.64 8.03
CA GLY A 132 -11.79 -4.50 7.15
C GLY A 132 -11.93 -3.94 5.72
N SER A 133 -12.61 -4.71 4.87
CA SER A 133 -12.95 -4.26 3.51
C SER A 133 -13.96 -3.11 3.51
N ASP A 134 -14.82 -3.05 4.52
CA ASP A 134 -15.78 -1.99 4.79
C ASP A 134 -15.11 -0.66 5.10
N ASP A 135 -14.07 -0.64 5.93
CA ASP A 135 -13.28 0.57 6.22
C ASP A 135 -12.57 1.09 4.97
N ILE A 136 -12.03 0.18 4.15
CA ILE A 136 -11.36 0.54 2.90
C ILE A 136 -12.36 1.11 1.89
N VAL A 137 -13.58 0.55 1.83
CA VAL A 137 -14.66 1.09 0.98
C VAL A 137 -15.13 2.45 1.49
N ALA A 138 -15.25 2.64 2.80
CA ALA A 138 -15.58 3.93 3.40
C ALA A 138 -14.53 5.00 3.05
N PHE A 139 -13.25 4.65 3.17
CA PHE A 139 -12.14 5.49 2.73
C PHE A 139 -12.22 5.82 1.23
N ALA A 140 -12.54 4.84 0.37
CA ALA A 140 -12.72 5.08 -1.06
C ALA A 140 -13.91 6.02 -1.37
N LYS A 141 -14.99 5.96 -0.58
CA LYS A 141 -16.12 6.90 -0.68
C LYS A 141 -15.70 8.31 -0.27
N GLU A 142 -14.99 8.44 0.84
CA GLU A 142 -14.46 9.71 1.32
C GLU A 142 -13.53 10.37 0.29
N LEU A 143 -12.63 9.57 -0.32
CA LEU A 143 -11.75 10.05 -1.39
C LEU A 143 -12.50 10.58 -2.62
N GLY A 144 -13.66 10.00 -2.93
CA GLY A 144 -14.52 10.36 -4.05
C GLY A 144 -15.64 11.34 -3.69
N ALA A 145 -15.75 11.75 -2.43
CA ALA A 145 -16.80 12.65 -1.97
C ALA A 145 -16.77 13.97 -2.75
N ASP A 146 -17.95 14.49 -3.08
CA ASP A 146 -18.19 15.76 -3.78
C ASP A 146 -17.46 15.91 -5.12
N GLY A 147 -17.09 14.79 -5.76
CA GLY A 147 -16.34 14.83 -7.03
C GLY A 147 -14.91 15.34 -6.88
N SER A 148 -14.38 15.38 -5.65
CA SER A 148 -13.02 15.85 -5.36
C SER A 148 -11.93 15.10 -6.14
N ARG A 149 -12.16 13.80 -6.43
CA ARG A 149 -11.23 12.96 -7.18
C ARG A 149 -11.93 12.13 -8.23
N THR A 150 -11.24 11.92 -9.35
CA THR A 150 -11.70 11.01 -10.40
C THR A 150 -11.60 9.55 -9.93
N PRO A 151 -12.46 8.65 -10.44
CA PRO A 151 -12.40 7.22 -10.10
C PRO A 151 -11.05 6.56 -10.39
N ALA A 152 -10.32 7.08 -11.37
CA ALA A 152 -8.95 6.64 -11.68
C ALA A 152 -7.95 7.03 -10.58
N THR A 153 -8.15 8.19 -9.95
CA THR A 153 -7.32 8.65 -8.83
C THR A 153 -7.60 7.80 -7.60
N VAL A 154 -8.86 7.54 -7.27
CA VAL A 154 -9.23 6.64 -6.15
C VAL A 154 -8.63 5.24 -6.35
N ALA A 155 -8.70 4.70 -7.57
CA ALA A 155 -8.08 3.41 -7.89
C ALA A 155 -6.56 3.40 -7.67
N ASN A 156 -5.86 4.50 -7.99
CA ASN A 156 -4.43 4.64 -7.72
C ASN A 156 -4.12 4.65 -6.22
N TYR A 157 -4.94 5.33 -5.41
CA TYR A 157 -4.78 5.35 -3.94
C TYR A 157 -4.89 3.95 -3.35
N LEU A 158 -5.96 3.22 -3.69
CA LEU A 158 -6.14 1.85 -3.24
C LEU A 158 -5.04 0.92 -3.75
N SER A 159 -4.53 1.13 -4.96
CA SER A 159 -3.45 0.30 -5.51
C SER A 159 -2.13 0.49 -4.76
N HIS A 160 -1.82 1.72 -4.37
CA HIS A 160 -0.64 2.02 -3.57
C HIS A 160 -0.77 1.50 -2.13
N LEU A 161 -1.96 1.59 -1.55
CA LEU A 161 -2.27 1.02 -0.25
C LEU A 161 -2.18 -0.52 -0.27
N GLY A 162 -2.70 -1.16 -1.32
CA GLY A 162 -2.64 -2.61 -1.48
C GLY A 162 -1.21 -3.17 -1.50
N ALA A 163 -0.25 -2.40 -2.01
CA ALA A 163 1.16 -2.77 -1.95
C ALA A 163 1.73 -2.82 -0.52
N VAL A 164 1.21 -2.00 0.40
CA VAL A 164 1.58 -2.04 1.83
C VAL A 164 0.98 -3.29 2.47
N PHE A 165 -0.30 -3.57 2.21
CA PHE A 165 -1.00 -4.76 2.72
C PHE A 165 -0.33 -6.06 2.27
N ALA A 166 0.13 -6.12 1.02
CA ALA A 166 0.83 -7.28 0.47
C ALA A 166 2.16 -7.59 1.17
N VAL A 167 2.85 -6.58 1.71
CA VAL A 167 4.16 -6.73 2.39
C VAL A 167 4.00 -6.89 3.89
N ALA A 168 3.00 -6.25 4.49
CA ALA A 168 2.88 -6.13 5.94
C ALA A 168 2.74 -7.47 6.68
N ALA A 169 1.92 -8.39 6.17
CA ALA A 169 1.76 -9.71 6.75
C ALA A 169 3.03 -10.59 6.60
N PRO A 170 3.62 -10.79 5.40
CA PRO A 170 4.79 -11.65 5.25
C PRO A 170 6.05 -11.08 5.89
N ALA A 171 6.30 -9.77 5.79
CA ALA A 171 7.54 -9.15 6.26
C ALA A 171 7.53 -8.80 7.76
N TRP A 172 6.40 -8.30 8.28
CA TRP A 172 6.35 -7.73 9.63
C TRP A 172 5.39 -8.43 10.58
N LYS A 173 4.68 -9.46 10.07
CA LYS A 173 3.62 -10.16 10.81
C LYS A 173 2.50 -9.22 11.30
N TYR A 174 2.30 -8.10 10.61
CA TYR A 174 1.18 -7.22 10.90
C TYR A 174 -0.12 -7.85 10.39
N PRO A 175 -1.22 -7.78 11.17
CA PRO A 175 -2.48 -8.44 10.83
C PRO A 175 -3.29 -7.68 9.76
N LEU A 176 -2.62 -7.19 8.70
CA LEU A 176 -3.27 -6.61 7.54
C LEU A 176 -3.58 -7.72 6.53
N ASN A 177 -4.85 -7.86 6.17
CA ASN A 177 -5.29 -8.90 5.25
C ASN A 177 -5.29 -8.41 3.79
N PRO A 178 -4.45 -8.96 2.89
CA PRO A 178 -4.47 -8.59 1.46
C PRO A 178 -5.81 -8.88 0.78
N GLN A 179 -6.57 -9.88 1.26
CA GLN A 179 -7.87 -10.20 0.71
C GLN A 179 -8.89 -9.06 0.95
N ALA A 180 -8.80 -8.36 2.08
CA ALA A 180 -9.69 -7.22 2.36
C ALA A 180 -9.54 -6.11 1.31
N MET A 181 -8.32 -5.90 0.79
CA MET A 181 -8.08 -4.97 -0.32
C MET A 181 -8.72 -5.46 -1.63
N ALA A 182 -8.61 -6.76 -1.93
CA ALA A 182 -9.21 -7.34 -3.14
C ALA A 182 -10.73 -7.24 -3.12
N ASP A 183 -11.34 -7.53 -1.96
CA ASP A 183 -12.78 -7.42 -1.75
C ASP A 183 -13.24 -5.96 -1.85
N ALA A 184 -12.49 -5.04 -1.25
CA ALA A 184 -12.76 -3.61 -1.37
C ALA A 184 -12.70 -3.15 -2.84
N PHE A 185 -11.70 -3.56 -3.62
CA PHE A 185 -11.63 -3.27 -5.05
C PHE A 185 -12.84 -3.79 -5.83
N ALA A 186 -13.31 -5.01 -5.52
CA ALA A 186 -14.48 -5.58 -6.16
C ALA A 186 -15.74 -4.74 -5.85
N VAL A 187 -15.89 -4.29 -4.61
CA VAL A 187 -17.01 -3.44 -4.17
C VAL A 187 -16.92 -2.04 -4.78
N THR A 188 -15.77 -1.36 -4.68
CA THR A 188 -15.60 -0.01 -5.21
C THR A 188 -15.72 0.04 -6.73
N GLY A 189 -15.34 -1.03 -7.43
CA GLY A 189 -15.57 -1.17 -8.86
C GLY A 189 -17.04 -1.26 -9.22
N ARG A 190 -17.82 -2.06 -8.47
CA ARG A 190 -19.28 -2.17 -8.66
C ARG A 190 -20.02 -0.88 -8.31
N LEU A 191 -19.55 -0.14 -7.31
CA LEU A 191 -20.11 1.15 -6.91
C LEU A 191 -19.68 2.32 -7.82
N GLY A 192 -18.79 2.10 -8.79
CA GLY A 192 -18.27 3.14 -9.68
C GLY A 192 -17.30 4.14 -9.01
N LEU A 193 -16.89 3.88 -7.78
CA LEU A 193 -15.92 4.70 -7.03
C LEU A 193 -14.50 4.55 -7.59
N THR A 194 -14.21 3.39 -8.18
CA THR A 194 -12.95 3.11 -8.87
C THR A 194 -13.20 2.79 -10.33
N GLY A 195 -12.38 3.31 -11.22
CA GLY A 195 -12.53 3.07 -12.66
C GLY A 195 -11.30 3.46 -13.45
N LYS A 196 -11.30 3.14 -14.74
CA LYS A 196 -10.22 3.56 -15.65
C LYS A 196 -10.35 5.06 -15.93
N SER A 197 -9.22 5.73 -16.17
CA SER A 197 -9.24 7.11 -16.65
C SER A 197 -10.02 7.20 -17.96
N LYS A 198 -10.79 8.28 -18.11
CA LYS A 198 -11.45 8.59 -19.38
C LYS A 198 -10.37 8.70 -20.46
N GLN A 199 -10.50 7.89 -21.51
CA GLN A 199 -9.63 7.95 -22.68
C GLN A 199 -9.90 9.27 -23.42
N ARG A 200 -8.84 10.04 -23.69
CA ARG A 200 -8.93 11.25 -24.52
C ARG A 200 -8.72 10.85 -25.98
N THR A 201 -9.81 10.68 -26.71
CA THR A 201 -9.80 10.27 -28.13
C THR A 201 -9.81 11.45 -29.11
N ARG A 202 -10.20 12.64 -28.64
CA ARG A 202 -10.20 13.85 -29.47
C ARG A 202 -8.78 14.24 -29.90
N ARG A 203 -8.62 14.56 -31.18
CA ARG A 203 -7.44 15.23 -31.73
C ARG A 203 -7.87 16.61 -32.24
N PRO A 204 -7.02 17.65 -32.11
CA PRO A 204 -7.30 18.93 -32.76
C PRO A 204 -7.46 18.75 -34.27
N THR A 205 -8.34 19.52 -34.89
CA THR A 205 -8.40 19.62 -36.36
C THR A 205 -7.24 20.49 -36.87
N LEU A 206 -7.02 20.51 -38.19
CA LEU A 206 -6.01 21.40 -38.79
C LEU A 206 -6.35 22.87 -38.53
N ASP A 207 -7.62 23.27 -38.67
CA ASP A 207 -8.06 24.64 -38.38
C ASP A 207 -7.82 25.03 -36.91
N GLU A 208 -8.10 24.11 -35.98
CA GLU A 208 -7.82 24.35 -34.56
C GLU A 208 -6.31 24.45 -34.28
N LEU A 209 -5.51 23.65 -34.98
CA LEU A 209 -4.06 23.72 -34.88
C LEU A 209 -3.54 25.04 -35.42
N ASP A 210 -4.06 25.54 -36.55
CA ASP A 210 -3.69 26.83 -37.12
C ASP A 210 -4.02 27.98 -36.15
N LEU A 211 -5.18 27.93 -35.49
CA LEU A 211 -5.54 28.88 -34.44
C LEU A 211 -4.57 28.84 -33.24
N ILE A 212 -4.19 27.64 -32.81
CA ILE A 212 -3.21 27.45 -31.71
C ILE A 212 -1.83 28.01 -32.12
N MET A 213 -1.39 27.71 -33.33
CA MET A 213 -0.09 28.16 -33.86
C MET A 213 -0.07 29.69 -34.04
N ALA A 214 -1.14 30.28 -34.54
CA ALA A 214 -1.27 31.73 -34.67
C ALA A 214 -1.27 32.42 -33.29
N HIS A 215 -2.01 31.88 -32.32
CA HIS A 215 -2.03 32.40 -30.95
C HIS A 215 -0.63 32.39 -30.31
N PHE A 216 0.10 31.27 -30.43
CA PHE A 216 1.45 31.18 -29.88
C PHE A 216 2.46 32.02 -30.66
N GLY A 217 2.35 32.11 -31.98
CA GLY A 217 3.22 32.98 -32.80
C GLY A 217 3.07 34.45 -32.42
N ASP A 218 1.84 34.93 -32.25
CA ASP A 218 1.58 36.30 -31.79
C ASP A 218 2.08 36.53 -30.35
N ARG A 219 1.90 35.54 -29.45
CA ARG A 219 2.42 35.62 -28.08
C ARG A 219 3.95 35.71 -28.04
N THR A 220 4.65 34.88 -28.83
CA THR A 220 6.11 34.91 -28.94
C THR A 220 6.60 36.25 -29.51
N ARG A 221 5.84 36.85 -30.44
CA ARG A 221 6.13 38.19 -30.99
C ARG A 221 5.95 39.29 -29.95
N ARG A 222 4.87 39.24 -29.17
CA ARG A 222 4.55 40.23 -28.12
C ARG A 222 5.45 40.13 -26.89
N ARG A 223 5.89 38.92 -26.51
CA ARG A 223 6.78 38.68 -25.37
C ARG A 223 7.88 37.69 -25.75
N ARG A 224 9.05 38.21 -26.11
CA ARG A 224 10.22 37.38 -26.49
C ARG A 224 10.72 36.45 -25.39
N GLU A 225 10.46 36.78 -24.13
CA GLU A 225 10.80 35.94 -22.96
C GLU A 225 9.81 34.78 -22.74
N SER A 226 8.68 34.76 -23.45
CA SER A 226 7.75 33.65 -23.36
C SER A 226 8.31 32.42 -24.06
N SER A 227 7.98 31.23 -23.54
CA SER A 227 8.39 29.98 -24.17
C SER A 227 7.89 29.94 -25.63
N PRO A 228 8.75 29.62 -26.61
CA PRO A 228 8.40 29.59 -28.03
C PRO A 228 7.53 28.36 -28.34
N MET A 229 6.28 28.41 -27.88
CA MET A 229 5.32 27.32 -27.95
C MET A 229 4.92 26.98 -29.38
N ASP A 230 5.01 27.94 -30.30
CA ASP A 230 4.85 27.73 -31.74
C ASP A 230 5.87 26.69 -32.26
N ARG A 231 7.15 26.85 -31.92
CA ARG A 231 8.21 25.93 -32.33
C ARG A 231 8.13 24.59 -31.60
N ILE A 232 7.87 24.63 -30.29
CA ILE A 232 7.76 23.42 -29.47
C ILE A 232 6.57 22.55 -29.93
N THR A 233 5.43 23.17 -30.27
CA THR A 233 4.25 22.44 -30.75
C THR A 233 4.52 21.77 -32.08
N ALA A 234 5.10 22.48 -33.04
CA ALA A 234 5.50 21.90 -34.33
C ALA A 234 6.48 20.73 -34.11
N PHE A 235 7.51 20.93 -33.29
CA PHE A 235 8.47 19.87 -32.97
C PHE A 235 7.81 18.66 -32.31
N ALA A 236 6.88 18.86 -31.37
CA ALA A 236 6.18 17.77 -30.70
C ALA A 236 5.30 16.94 -31.67
N ILE A 237 4.66 17.60 -32.64
CA ILE A 237 3.85 16.94 -33.66
C ILE A 237 4.72 16.05 -34.56
N PHE A 238 5.85 16.56 -35.05
CA PHE A 238 6.73 15.81 -35.96
C PHE A 238 7.57 14.74 -35.25
N SER A 239 8.07 15.04 -34.06
CA SER A 239 8.92 14.11 -33.31
C SER A 239 8.12 13.01 -32.61
N THR A 240 6.82 13.23 -32.35
CA THR A 240 5.92 12.36 -31.57
C THR A 240 6.46 12.01 -30.17
N ARG A 241 7.35 12.85 -29.63
CA ARG A 241 8.01 12.62 -28.34
C ARG A 241 7.18 13.13 -27.17
N ARG A 242 7.41 12.55 -25.99
CA ARG A 242 6.77 13.05 -24.76
C ARG A 242 7.36 14.39 -24.38
N GLN A 243 6.57 15.25 -23.73
CA GLN A 243 7.02 16.56 -23.28
C GLN A 243 8.33 16.49 -22.46
N GLU A 244 8.44 15.57 -21.51
CA GLU A 244 9.65 15.42 -20.69
C GLU A 244 10.88 15.01 -21.51
N GLU A 245 10.70 14.26 -22.59
CA GLU A 245 11.78 13.87 -23.51
C GLU A 245 12.23 15.08 -24.32
N ILE A 246 11.29 15.89 -24.83
CA ILE A 246 11.58 17.11 -25.59
C ILE A 246 12.38 18.11 -24.75
N THR A 247 12.02 18.28 -23.47
CA THR A 247 12.66 19.27 -22.58
C THR A 247 14.08 18.92 -22.13
N ARG A 248 14.55 17.69 -22.40
CA ARG A 248 15.88 17.21 -21.98
C ARG A 248 16.90 17.18 -23.11
N ILE A 249 16.48 17.47 -24.34
CA ILE A 249 17.36 17.47 -25.51
C ILE A 249 18.39 18.58 -25.35
N GLU A 250 19.66 18.23 -25.48
CA GLU A 250 20.77 19.18 -25.45
C GLU A 250 21.27 19.48 -26.87
N TRP A 251 21.94 20.62 -27.05
CA TRP A 251 22.56 20.96 -28.34
C TRP A 251 23.61 19.94 -28.78
N ALA A 252 24.32 19.33 -27.83
CA ALA A 252 25.29 18.26 -28.09
C ALA A 252 24.65 17.01 -28.71
N ASP A 253 23.34 16.84 -28.57
CA ASP A 253 22.59 15.71 -29.14
C ASP A 253 22.11 15.98 -30.57
N PHE A 254 22.30 17.20 -31.10
CA PHE A 254 21.89 17.56 -32.45
C PHE A 254 23.02 17.29 -33.46
N ASP A 255 22.73 16.35 -34.38
CA ASP A 255 23.55 16.08 -35.55
C ASP A 255 23.03 16.92 -36.71
N GLU A 256 23.71 18.05 -36.96
CA GLU A 256 23.37 18.98 -38.02
C GLU A 256 23.52 18.35 -39.42
N THR A 257 24.55 17.52 -39.61
CA THR A 257 24.86 16.87 -40.89
C THR A 257 23.74 15.95 -41.34
N HIS A 258 23.18 15.17 -40.43
CA HIS A 258 22.08 14.25 -40.74
C HIS A 258 20.70 14.80 -40.38
N SER A 259 20.63 16.01 -39.81
CA SER A 259 19.39 16.61 -39.28
C SER A 259 18.70 15.68 -38.27
N ARG A 260 19.46 15.08 -37.36
CA ARG A 260 18.96 14.13 -36.36
C ARG A 260 19.18 14.68 -34.96
N VAL A 261 18.34 14.26 -34.03
CA VAL A 261 18.53 14.56 -32.62
C VAL A 261 18.51 13.27 -31.79
N LEU A 262 19.50 13.15 -30.91
CA LEU A 262 19.61 12.05 -29.97
C LEU A 262 18.69 12.31 -28.78
N VAL A 263 17.74 11.39 -28.54
CA VAL A 263 16.87 11.46 -27.36
C VAL A 263 17.35 10.43 -26.35
N ARG A 264 17.93 10.91 -25.24
CA ARG A 264 18.41 10.08 -24.13
C ARG A 264 17.26 9.64 -23.23
N ASP A 265 17.48 8.55 -22.48
CA ASP A 265 16.55 8.02 -21.47
C ASP A 265 15.09 7.88 -21.93
N MET A 266 14.91 7.32 -23.12
CA MET A 266 13.59 7.12 -23.71
C MET A 266 12.71 6.20 -22.86
N SER A 267 11.53 6.67 -22.49
CA SER A 267 10.56 5.87 -21.75
C SER A 267 9.79 4.94 -22.69
N ILE A 268 10.25 3.69 -22.82
CA ILE A 268 9.57 2.66 -23.60
C ILE A 268 8.70 1.81 -22.65
N GLN A 269 7.37 1.75 -22.89
CA GLN A 269 6.45 0.94 -22.07
C GLN A 269 6.65 -0.58 -22.25
N ALA A 270 7.35 -1.04 -23.30
CA ALA A 270 7.48 -2.45 -23.64
C ALA A 270 8.70 -3.18 -23.03
N ARG A 271 9.72 -2.47 -22.52
CA ARG A 271 10.83 -3.11 -21.78
C ARG A 271 11.61 -2.03 -21.04
N ARG A 272 11.81 -2.24 -19.74
CA ARG A 272 12.71 -1.41 -18.90
C ARG A 272 14.17 -1.67 -19.30
N SER A 273 14.59 -1.09 -20.41
CA SER A 273 15.99 -0.92 -20.79
C SER A 273 16.06 0.36 -21.61
N ALA A 274 16.92 1.30 -21.21
CA ALA A 274 17.13 2.54 -21.92
C ALA A 274 17.59 2.23 -23.35
N THR A 275 16.76 2.51 -24.35
CA THR A 275 17.11 2.32 -25.76
C THR A 275 17.12 3.67 -26.46
N THR A 276 18.31 4.07 -26.89
CA THR A 276 18.57 5.28 -27.66
C THR A 276 18.04 5.13 -29.08
N HIS A 277 17.17 6.03 -29.53
CA HIS A 277 16.69 6.08 -30.92
C HIS A 277 16.77 7.52 -31.43
N GLY A 278 17.30 7.71 -32.64
CA GLY A 278 17.35 9.02 -33.29
C GLY A 278 15.96 9.46 -33.76
N ALA A 279 15.67 10.77 -33.66
CA ALA A 279 14.53 11.40 -34.31
C ALA A 279 15.03 12.35 -35.41
N THR A 280 14.39 12.33 -36.58
CA THR A 280 14.73 13.24 -37.69
C THR A 280 14.06 14.59 -37.45
N CYS A 281 14.83 15.67 -37.41
CA CYS A 281 14.32 17.03 -37.31
C CYS A 281 13.87 17.53 -38.70
N PRO A 282 12.75 18.29 -38.77
CA PRO A 282 12.37 18.97 -40.01
C PRO A 282 13.46 19.98 -40.40
N ARG A 283 13.91 19.92 -41.67
CA ARG A 283 14.94 20.82 -42.20
C ARG A 283 14.47 22.27 -42.11
N ARG A 284 15.38 23.14 -41.66
CA ARG A 284 15.19 24.59 -41.63
C ARG A 284 15.18 25.11 -43.08
N HIS A 285 14.00 25.27 -43.69
CA HIS A 285 13.90 26.18 -44.84
C HIS A 285 13.90 27.61 -44.29
N LEU A 286 15.09 28.19 -44.22
CA LEU A 286 15.24 29.64 -44.14
C LEU A 286 14.88 30.17 -45.54
N PRO A 287 13.85 31.03 -45.69
CA PRO A 287 13.70 31.78 -46.93
C PRO A 287 14.90 32.73 -47.04
N SER A 288 15.57 32.65 -48.19
CA SER A 288 16.57 33.60 -48.67
C SER A 288 16.02 35.01 -48.81
#